data_AF-A0A3N5PJW6-F1
#
_entry.id   AF-A0A3N5PJW6-F1
#
_cell.length_a   1.000
_cell.length_b   1.000
_cell.length_c   1.000
_cell.angle_alpha   90.00
_cell.angle_beta   90.00
_cell.angle_gamma   90.00
#
_symmetry.space_group_name_H-M   'P 1'
#
loop_
_entity.id
_entity.type
_entity.pdbx_description
1 polymer ?
#
loop_
_entity_poly.entity_id
_entity_poly.type
_entity_poly.pdbx_seq_one_letter_code
_entity_poly.pdbx_strand_id
1 'polypeptide(L)' 'LAARKDELAITRLLLEKGADVNARDDDGKTPLASTVNANMQDMLIRAGGKK' A
#
# COMPACT_ATOMS: atom_id res chain seq x y z
N LEU A 1 2.65 0.36 19.51
CA LEU A 1 3.38 -0.42 18.48
C LEU A 1 2.47 -1.32 17.61
N ALA A 2 1.14 -1.36 17.81
CA ALA A 2 0.21 -2.20 17.03
C ALA A 2 -0.11 -1.66 15.61
N ALA A 3 -0.19 -0.34 15.44
CA ALA A 3 -0.62 0.31 14.19
C ALA A 3 0.11 -0.18 12.92
N ARG A 4 1.43 -0.40 13.00
CA ARG A 4 2.23 -0.81 11.81
C ARG A 4 2.00 -2.24 11.35
N LYS A 5 1.59 -3.15 12.24
CA LYS A 5 1.25 -4.54 11.85
C LYS A 5 -0.17 -4.61 11.33
N ASP A 6 -1.08 -3.86 11.93
CA ASP A 6 -2.48 -3.80 11.52
C ASP A 6 -2.62 -3.15 10.13
N GLU A 7 -1.86 -2.08 9.86
CA GLU A 7 -1.80 -1.45 8.53
C GLU A 7 -1.34 -2.43 7.43
N LEU A 8 -0.30 -3.25 7.69
CA LEU A 8 0.15 -4.27 6.72
C LEU A 8 -0.93 -5.33 6.46
N ALA A 9 -1.63 -5.77 7.52
CA ALA A 9 -2.70 -6.75 7.39
C ALA A 9 -3.90 -6.19 6.60
N ILE A 10 -4.27 -4.94 6.87
CA ILE A 10 -5.34 -4.23 6.15
C ILE A 10 -4.97 -4.06 4.69
N THR A 11 -3.76 -3.57 4.38
CA THR A 11 -3.33 -3.40 2.98
C THR A 11 -3.30 -4.73 2.25
N ARG A 12 -2.84 -5.82 2.89
CA ARG A 12 -2.87 -7.16 2.30
C ARG A 12 -4.29 -7.58 1.95
N LEU A 13 -5.25 -7.40 2.87
CA LEU A 13 -6.64 -7.73 2.65
C LEU A 13 -7.25 -6.90 1.51
N LEU A 14 -6.96 -5.60 1.46
CA LEU A 14 -7.45 -4.71 0.40
C LEU A 14 -6.93 -5.15 -0.98
N LEU A 15 -5.64 -5.48 -1.08
CA LEU A 15 -5.05 -5.99 -2.32
C LEU A 15 -5.67 -7.34 -2.74
N GLU A 16 -5.91 -8.25 -1.78
CA GLU A 16 -6.61 -9.52 -2.03
C GLU A 16 -8.06 -9.31 -2.52
N LYS A 17 -8.70 -8.20 -2.14
CA LYS A 17 -10.03 -7.82 -2.62
C LYS A 17 -10.02 -7.09 -3.97
N GLY A 18 -8.86 -6.93 -4.60
CA GLY A 18 -8.72 -6.26 -5.89
C GLY A 18 -8.68 -4.74 -5.80
N ALA A 19 -8.27 -4.18 -4.65
CA ALA A 19 -8.03 -2.75 -4.55
C ALA A 19 -6.99 -2.28 -5.58
N ASP A 20 -7.22 -1.12 -6.17
CA ASP A 20 -6.28 -0.52 -7.11
C ASP A 20 -5.04 0.00 -6.38
N VAL A 21 -3.92 -0.69 -6.58
CA VAL A 21 -2.61 -0.35 -6.02
C VAL A 21 -2.03 0.96 -6.55
N ASN A 22 -2.58 1.50 -7.65
CA ASN A 22 -2.15 2.75 -8.28
C ASN A 22 -3.16 3.89 -8.07
N ALA A 23 -4.19 3.68 -7.25
CA ALA A 23 -5.13 4.74 -6.89
C ALA A 23 -4.37 5.96 -6.35
N ARG A 24 -4.80 7.16 -6.71
CA ARG A 24 -4.17 8.40 -6.24
C ARG A 24 -5.01 9.00 -5.12
N ASP A 25 -4.34 9.49 -4.09
CA ASP A 25 -4.98 10.33 -3.07
C ASP A 25 -5.24 11.75 -3.61
N ASP A 26 -5.77 12.62 -2.75
CA ASP A 26 -6.09 14.01 -3.09
C ASP A 26 -4.86 14.85 -3.50
N ASP A 27 -3.66 14.43 -3.09
CA ASP A 27 -2.38 15.03 -3.50
C ASP A 27 -1.86 14.46 -4.84
N GLY A 28 -2.56 13.48 -5.43
CA GLY A 28 -2.13 12.79 -6.64
C GLY A 28 -1.09 11.70 -6.39
N LYS A 29 -0.82 11.31 -5.15
CA LYS A 29 0.18 10.29 -4.78
C LYS A 29 -0.43 8.91 -4.77
N THR A 30 0.33 7.93 -5.26
CA THR A 30 -0.03 6.52 -5.11
C THR A 30 0.29 6.01 -3.70
N PRO A 31 -0.30 4.88 -3.26
CA PRO A 31 0.11 4.19 -2.04
C PRO A 31 1.62 3.94 -1.95
N LEU A 32 2.27 3.68 -3.10
CA LEU A 32 3.72 3.46 -3.15
C LEU A 32 4.51 4.77 -2.91
N ALA A 33 3.98 5.91 -3.35
CA ALA A 33 4.59 7.21 -3.15
C ALA A 33 4.41 7.75 -1.72
N SER A 34 3.34 7.35 -1.01
CA SER A 34 3.06 7.78 0.36
C SER A 34 3.63 6.86 1.44
N THR A 35 3.97 5.61 1.12
CA THR A 35 4.51 4.68 2.11
C THR A 35 5.98 4.92 2.44
N VAL A 36 6.32 4.86 3.72
CA VAL A 36 7.70 4.94 4.24
C VAL A 36 8.20 3.61 4.80
N ASN A 37 7.35 2.57 4.79
CA ASN A 37 7.66 1.26 5.35
C ASN A 37 8.17 0.31 4.26
N ALA A 38 9.38 -0.23 4.42
CA ALA A 38 9.98 -1.15 3.45
C ALA A 38 9.14 -2.39 3.18
N ASN A 39 8.48 -2.96 4.19
CA ASN A 39 7.63 -4.14 4.01
C ASN A 39 6.34 -3.79 3.23
N MET A 40 5.76 -2.62 3.50
CA MET A 40 4.61 -2.12 2.74
C MET A 40 5.00 -1.83 1.30
N GLN A 41 6.18 -1.25 1.11
CA GLN A 41 6.73 -0.92 -0.19
C GLN A 41 6.93 -2.19 -1.03
N ASP A 42 7.53 -3.24 -0.47
CA ASP A 42 7.69 -4.54 -1.14
C ASP A 42 6.34 -5.16 -1.53
N MET A 43 5.36 -5.14 -0.62
CA MET A 43 4.01 -5.64 -0.91
C MET A 43 3.35 -4.90 -2.07
N LEU A 44 3.40 -3.57 -2.07
CA LEU A 44 2.80 -2.75 -3.12
C LEU A 44 3.54 -2.95 -4.46
N ILE A 45 4.87 -3.07 -4.46
CA ILE A 45 5.67 -3.36 -5.67
C ILE A 45 5.27 -4.72 -6.25
N ARG A 46 5.17 -5.76 -5.41
CA ARG A 46 4.76 -7.11 -5.85
C ARG A 46 3.33 -7.15 -6.38
N ALA A 47 2.47 -6.26 -5.87
CA ALA A 47 1.12 -6.06 -6.39
C ALA A 47 1.07 -5.22 -7.69
N GLY A 48 2.21 -4.73 -8.19
CA GLY A 48 2.29 -3.95 -9.44
C GLY A 48 2.15 -2.43 -9.25
N GLY A 49 2.30 -1.95 -8.01
CA GLY A 49 2.27 -0.53 -7.66
C GLY A 49 3.39 0.27 -8.30
N LYS A 50 3.08 1.50 -8.71
CA LYS A 50 4.00 2.45 -9.34
C LYS A 50 4.04 3.76 -8.56
N LYS A 51 5.15 4.48 -8.66
CA LYS A 51 5.31 5.81 -8.06
C LYS A 51 4.58 6.87 -8.90
#